data_AF-A0A4R5NNG7-F1
#
_entry.id   AF-A0A4R5NNG7-F1
#
_cell.length_a   1.000
_cell.length_b   1.000
_cell.length_c   1.000
_cell.angle_alpha   90.00
_cell.angle_beta   90.00
_cell.angle_gamma   90.00
#
_symmetry.space_group_name_H-M   'P 1'
#
loop_
_entity.id
_entity.type
_entity.pdbx_description
1 polymer ?
#
loop_
_entity_poly.entity_id
_entity_poly.type
_entity_poly.pdbx_seq_one_letter_code
_entity_poly.pdbx_strand_id
1 'polypeptide(L)' 'MFQRNKQQLRKSYDEKLLDLIGTVKSEWDHARQTEEAIQEDNGEVVAQTAIAKQKYEFLFREARRRGTRSNRIQATVYTD' A
#
# COMPACT_ATOMS: atom_id res chain seq x y z
N MET A 1 -3.07 -20.74 27.00
CA MET A 1 -2.50 -19.38 26.92
C MET A 1 -1.74 -19.12 25.61
N PHE A 2 -0.95 -20.06 25.09
CA PHE A 2 -0.11 -19.88 23.88
C PHE A 2 -0.86 -19.51 22.58
N GLN A 3 -2.03 -20.11 22.31
CA GLN A 3 -2.78 -19.82 21.08
C GLN A 3 -3.44 -18.43 21.07
N ARG A 4 -3.80 -17.89 22.24
CA ARG A 4 -4.33 -16.52 22.38
C ARG A 4 -3.27 -15.47 22.01
N ASN A 5 -2.04 -15.65 22.50
CA ASN A 5 -0.92 -14.76 22.18
C ASN A 5 -0.60 -14.78 20.67
N LYS A 6 -0.67 -15.96 20.04
CA LYS A 6 -0.48 -16.10 18.58
C LYS A 6 -1.56 -15.36 17.77
N GLN A 7 -2.81 -15.41 18.20
CA GLN A 7 -3.90 -14.68 17.53
C GLN A 7 -3.75 -13.16 17.71
N GLN A 8 -3.39 -12.69 18.90
CA GLN A 8 -3.13 -11.27 19.16
C GLN A 8 -1.96 -10.74 18.33
N LEU A 9 -0.87 -11.51 18.23
CA LEU A 9 0.28 -11.14 17.40
C LEU A 9 -0.09 -11.02 15.92
N ARG A 10 -0.89 -11.95 15.40
CA ARG A 10 -1.39 -11.89 14.02
C ARG A 10 -2.23 -10.64 13.78
N LYS A 11 -3.16 -10.33 14.69
CA LYS A 11 -3.99 -9.12 14.60
C LYS A 11 -3.14 -7.84 14.60
N SER A 12 -2.19 -7.73 15.53
CA SER A 12 -1.31 -6.54 15.60
C SER A 12 -0.44 -6.39 14.36
N TYR A 13 0.06 -7.50 13.79
CA TYR A 13 0.79 -7.45 12.54
C TYR A 13 -0.11 -6.98 11.39
N ASP A 14 -1.30 -7.54 11.28
CA ASP A 14 -2.24 -7.20 10.21
C ASP A 14 -2.68 -5.73 10.30
N GLU A 15 -2.92 -5.20 11.51
CA GLU A 15 -3.17 -3.78 11.75
C GLU A 15 -2.02 -2.90 11.25
N LYS A 16 -0.77 -3.22 11.62
CA LYS A 16 0.42 -2.50 11.15
C LYS A 16 0.59 -2.57 9.64
N LEU A 17 0.27 -3.72 9.04
CA LEU A 17 0.32 -3.88 7.58
C LEU A 17 -0.70 -2.98 6.90
N LEU A 18 -1.92 -2.88 7.43
CA LEU A 18 -2.96 -2.01 6.89
C LEU A 18 -2.59 -0.52 7.02
N ASP A 19 -2.04 -0.12 8.17
CA ASP A 19 -1.56 1.24 8.38
C ASP A 19 -0.43 1.58 7.40
N LEU A 20 0.53 0.67 7.21
CA LEU A 20 1.62 0.84 6.26
C LEU A 20 1.11 0.96 4.82
N ILE A 21 0.13 0.15 4.41
CA ILE A 21 -0.49 0.25 3.08
C ILE A 21 -1.13 1.62 2.88
N GLY A 22 -1.80 2.17 3.91
CA GLY A 22 -2.35 3.52 3.88
C GLY A 22 -1.28 4.58 3.65
N THR A 23 -0.16 4.50 4.37
CA THR A 23 0.97 5.42 4.22
C THR A 23 1.54 5.38 2.81
N VAL A 24 1.92 4.19 2.31
CA VAL A 24 2.55 4.08 0.98
C VAL A 24 1.58 4.42 -0.15
N LYS A 25 0.27 4.24 0.06
CA LYS A 25 -0.75 4.72 -0.88
C LYS A 25 -0.74 6.24 -0.96
N SER A 26 -0.71 6.93 0.18
CA SER A 26 -0.63 8.39 0.21
C SER A 26 0.64 8.88 -0.47
N GLU A 27 1.78 8.23 -0.22
CA GLU A 27 3.06 8.54 -0.89
C GLU A 27 2.95 8.39 -2.42
N TRP A 28 2.36 7.29 -2.89
CA TRP A 28 2.14 7.08 -4.32
C TRP A 28 1.18 8.13 -4.91
N ASP A 29 0.08 8.45 -4.23
CA ASP A 29 -0.86 9.48 -4.68
C ASP A 29 -0.16 10.86 -4.79
N HIS A 30 0.70 11.22 -3.85
CA HIS A 30 1.52 12.44 -3.93
C HIS A 30 2.57 12.42 -5.05
N ALA A 31 3.27 11.30 -5.22
CA ALA A 31 4.24 11.15 -6.31
C ALA A 31 3.56 11.28 -7.68
N ARG A 32 2.39 10.66 -7.84
CA ARG A 32 1.57 10.77 -9.05
C ARG A 32 1.10 12.19 -9.32
N GLN A 33 0.60 12.90 -8.30
CA GLN A 33 0.24 14.32 -8.43
C GLN A 33 1.43 15.18 -8.84
N THR A 34 2.62 14.87 -8.33
CA THR A 34 3.86 15.58 -8.67
C THR A 34 4.26 15.32 -10.12
N GLU A 35 4.22 14.06 -10.55
CA GLU A 35 4.47 13.67 -11.95
C GLU A 35 3.49 14.35 -12.92
N GLU A 36 2.19 14.36 -12.60
CA GLU A 36 1.14 15.02 -13.39
C GLU A 36 1.33 16.55 -13.47
N ALA A 37 1.95 17.17 -12.46
CA ALA A 37 2.16 18.62 -12.41
C ALA A 37 3.39 19.10 -13.18
N ILE A 38 4.33 18.22 -13.49
CA ILE A 38 5.57 18.59 -14.20
C ILE A 38 5.30 18.56 -15.72
N GLN A 39 5.56 19.68 -16.38
CA GLN A 39 5.35 19.85 -17.83
C GLN A 39 6.51 19.31 -18.70
N GLU A 40 7.72 19.17 -18.12
CA GLU A 40 8.88 18.58 -18.81
C GLU A 40 9.05 17.11 -18.44
N ASP A 41 9.45 16.29 -19.40
CA ASP A 41 9.62 14.85 -19.23
C ASP A 41 10.82 14.54 -18.31
N ASN A 42 10.58 14.52 -16.99
CA ASN A 42 11.60 14.23 -15.99
C ASN A 42 11.57 12.74 -15.62
N GLY A 43 12.44 11.96 -16.28
CA GLY A 43 12.53 10.52 -16.06
C GLY A 43 12.84 10.10 -14.62
N GLU A 44 13.44 10.97 -13.80
CA GLU A 44 13.65 10.68 -12.39
C GLU A 44 12.32 10.65 -11.62
N VAL A 45 11.42 11.60 -11.90
CA VAL A 45 10.11 11.69 -11.24
C VAL A 45 9.24 10.50 -11.64
N VAL A 46 9.23 10.15 -12.93
CA VAL A 46 8.55 8.95 -13.44
C VAL A 46 9.06 7.69 -12.73
N ALA A 47 10.38 7.55 -12.60
CA ALA A 47 11.00 6.41 -11.90
C ALA A 47 10.62 6.37 -10.41
N GLN A 48 10.59 7.52 -9.73
CA GLN A 48 10.19 7.63 -8.33
C GLN A 48 8.71 7.25 -8.14
N THR A 49 7.80 7.72 -9.01
CA THR A 49 6.39 7.32 -8.96
C THR A 49 6.23 5.81 -9.20
N ALA A 50 6.96 5.24 -10.17
CA ALA A 50 6.93 3.82 -10.44
C ALA A 50 7.40 2.98 -9.22
N ILE A 51 8.44 3.42 -8.52
CA ILE A 51 8.90 2.79 -7.28
C ILE A 51 7.81 2.87 -6.19
N ALA A 52 7.19 4.05 -6.02
CA ALA A 52 6.12 4.24 -5.03
C ALA A 52 4.91 3.33 -5.31
N LYS A 53 4.49 3.24 -6.58
CA LYS A 53 3.45 2.31 -7.04
C LYS A 53 3.80 0.86 -6.71
N GLN A 54 5.02 0.43 -7.03
CA GLN A 54 5.44 -0.96 -6.81
C GLN A 54 5.46 -1.33 -5.31
N LYS A 55 5.84 -0.40 -4.43
CA LYS A 55 5.77 -0.58 -2.97
C LYS A 55 4.33 -0.81 -2.51
N TYR A 56 3.41 0.04 -2.97
CA TYR A 56 1.99 -0.09 -2.65
C TYR A 56 1.42 -1.44 -3.13
N GLU A 57 1.67 -1.81 -4.39
CA GLU A 57 1.18 -3.07 -4.94
C GLU A 57 1.75 -4.31 -4.24
N PHE A 58 3.02 -4.27 -3.85
CA PHE A 58 3.65 -5.36 -3.10
C PHE A 58 2.94 -5.61 -1.78
N LEU A 59 2.74 -4.55 -0.99
CA LEU A 59 2.08 -4.66 0.32
C LEU A 59 0.60 -5.02 0.19
N PHE A 60 -0.08 -4.51 -0.84
CA PHE A 60 -1.47 -4.88 -1.11
C PHE A 60 -1.62 -6.37 -1.48
N ARG A 61 -0.69 -6.92 -2.28
CA ARG A 61 -0.63 -8.36 -2.58
C ARG A 61 -0.42 -9.19 -1.30
N GLU A 62 0.45 -8.75 -0.41
CA GLU A 62 0.68 -9.42 0.88
C GLU A 62 -0.57 -9.40 1.77
N ALA A 63 -1.28 -8.27 1.86
CA ALA A 63 -2.54 -8.20 2.61
C ALA A 63 -3.61 -9.16 2.05
N ARG A 64 -3.70 -9.25 0.71
CA ARG A 64 -4.63 -10.16 0.03
C ARG A 64 -4.28 -11.63 0.28
N ARG A 65 -3.00 -12.00 0.21
CA ARG A 65 -2.50 -13.36 0.54
C ARG A 65 -2.82 -13.77 1.97
N ARG A 66 -2.76 -12.84 2.92
CA ARG A 66 -3.10 -13.07 4.32
C ARG A 66 -4.59 -13.17 4.60
N GLY A 67 -5.44 -12.79 3.63
CA GLY A 67 -6.88 -12.69 3.85
C GLY A 67 -7.23 -11.60 4.87
N THR A 68 -6.34 -10.61 5.05
CA THR A 68 -6.57 -9.48 5.93
C THR A 68 -7.75 -8.68 5.38
N ARG A 69 -8.93 -8.89 5.97
CA ARG A 69 -10.15 -8.16 5.59
C ARG A 69 -10.04 -6.76 6.14
N SER A 70 -9.52 -5.84 5.32
CA SER A 70 -9.62 -4.43 5.63
C SER A 70 -11.00 -3.94 5.23
N ASN A 71 -11.84 -3.57 6.20
CA ASN A 71 -13.01 -2.73 5.91
C ASN A 71 -12.62 -1.31 5.48
N ARG A 72 -11.32 -0.95 5.58
CA ARG A 72 -10.79 0.40 5.36
C ARG A 72 -10.17 0.59 3.98
N ILE A 73 -9.71 -0.48 3.34
CA ILE A 73 -9.10 -0.43 2.02
C ILE A 73 -10.14 -0.96 1.03
N GLN A 74 -10.86 -0.06 0.37
CA GLN A 74 -11.77 -0.47 -0.70
C GLN A 74 -10.95 -1.07 -1.84
N ALA A 75 -11.36 -2.25 -2.31
CA ALA A 75 -10.74 -2.96 -3.43
C ALA A 75 -10.97 -2.28 -4.80
N THR A 76 -11.53 -1.08 -4.83
CA THR A 76 -12.19 -0.47 -5.99
C THR A 76 -11.28 0.34 -6.92
N VAL A 77 -9.95 0.34 -6.74
CA VAL A 77 -9.07 1.21 -7.56
C VAL A 77 -8.39 0.46 -8.72
N TYR A 78 -8.61 -0.84 -8.90
CA TYR A 78 -8.10 -1.58 -10.06
C TYR A 78 -9.24 -2.33 -10.76
N THR A 79 -9.89 -1.65 -11.70
CA THR A 79 -10.39 -2.30 -12.92
C THR A 79 -9.27 -2.16 -13.94
N ASP A 80 -8.80 -3.30 -14.44
CA ASP A 80 -7.85 -3.41 -15.57
C ASP A 80 -8.34 -2.62 -16.81
#